data_AF-Q2U1N8-F1
#
_entry.id   AF-Q2U1N8-F1
#
_cell.length_a   1.000
_cell.length_b   1.000
_cell.length_c   1.000
_cell.angle_alpha   90.00
_cell.angle_beta   90.00
_cell.angle_gamma   90.00
#
_symmetry.space_group_name_H-M   'P 1'
#
loop_
_entity.id
_entity.type
_entity.pdbx_description
1 polymer ?
#
loop_
_entity_poly.entity_id
_entity_poly.type
_entity_poly.pdbx_seq_one_letter_code
_entity_poly.pdbx_strand_id
1 'polypeptide(L)'
;MFSNEHLEKLLEERKRLAESRGFTLEYQQEQEKIENTVCHPRIAPATEEKYERAVTNWALWRLSRSEPKDANLTREDPDPTPQQLKLFAESYVVSRKTKPSQKSACNNFTCFTSKWERETSRTLPLGLKKDVLNIIFFTIYLAKTTMIMYTSVQEYRLQVHWLSFLALLLELVLLSNRARTGKPMNASTISI
;
A
#
# COMPACT_ATOMS: atom_id res chain seq x y z
N MET A 1 -17.91 6.48 56.75
CA MET A 1 -16.47 6.40 57.04
C MET A 1 -16.23 5.00 57.59
N PHE A 2 -15.43 4.16 56.92
CA PHE A 2 -15.19 2.79 57.40
C PHE A 2 -14.44 2.85 58.74
N SER A 3 -14.75 1.96 59.69
CA SER A 3 -13.98 1.87 60.93
C SER A 3 -12.56 1.36 60.62
N ASN A 4 -11.56 1.85 61.35
CA ASN A 4 -10.16 1.44 61.15
C ASN A 4 -9.99 -0.07 61.28
N GLU A 5 -10.72 -0.71 62.19
CA GLU A 5 -10.69 -2.17 62.39
C GLU A 5 -11.20 -2.96 61.17
N HIS A 6 -12.18 -2.42 60.44
CA HIS A 6 -12.68 -3.05 59.21
C HIS A 6 -11.66 -2.96 58.07
N LEU A 7 -10.96 -1.84 57.97
CA LEU A 7 -9.89 -1.63 56.98
C LEU A 7 -8.69 -2.54 57.24
N GLU A 8 -8.30 -2.74 58.50
CA GLU A 8 -7.19 -3.63 58.88
C GLU A 8 -7.48 -5.09 58.53
N LYS A 9 -8.69 -5.59 58.81
CA LYS A 9 -9.10 -6.96 58.45
C LYS A 9 -9.08 -7.18 56.93
N LEU A 10 -9.59 -6.22 56.15
CA LEU A 10 -9.56 -6.28 54.69
C LEU A 10 -8.14 -6.22 54.14
N LEU A 11 -7.27 -5.43 54.76
CA LEU A 11 -5.87 -5.31 54.35
C LEU A 11 -5.15 -6.65 54.52
N GLU A 12 -5.29 -7.30 55.68
CA GLU A 12 -4.62 -8.57 55.95
C GLU A 12 -5.14 -9.71 55.07
N GLU A 13 -6.45 -9.76 54.81
CA GLU A 13 -7.00 -10.73 53.88
C GLU A 13 -6.46 -10.53 52.45
N ARG A 14 -6.34 -9.28 52.00
CA ARG A 14 -5.78 -8.96 50.68
C ARG A 14 -4.30 -9.30 50.58
N LYS A 15 -3.49 -8.99 51.59
CA LYS A 15 -2.06 -9.36 51.62
C LYS A 15 -1.89 -10.88 51.53
N ARG A 16 -2.63 -11.64 52.36
CA ARG A 16 -2.60 -13.10 52.33
C ARG A 16 -2.97 -13.67 50.95
N LEU A 17 -4.02 -13.13 50.32
CA LEU A 17 -4.44 -13.57 48.99
C LEU A 17 -3.39 -13.21 47.92
N ALA A 18 -2.79 -12.03 48.01
CA ALA A 18 -1.74 -11.58 47.10
C ALA A 18 -0.50 -12.49 47.22
N GLU A 19 -0.01 -12.73 48.43
CA GLU A 19 1.12 -13.62 48.71
C GLU A 19 0.86 -15.04 48.23
N SER A 20 -0.35 -15.60 48.43
CA SER A 20 -0.71 -16.94 47.94
C SER A 20 -0.65 -17.09 46.41
N ARG A 21 -0.63 -15.97 45.68
CA ARG A 21 -0.54 -15.90 44.22
C ARG A 21 0.83 -15.42 43.74
N GLY A 22 1.79 -15.29 44.66
CA GLY A 22 3.14 -14.78 44.35
C GLY A 22 3.21 -13.27 44.15
N PHE A 23 2.14 -12.52 44.45
CA PHE A 23 2.12 -11.05 44.37
C PHE A 23 2.64 -10.45 45.69
N THR A 24 3.91 -10.74 46.02
CA THR A 24 4.54 -10.30 47.28
C THR A 24 4.92 -8.83 47.24
N LEU A 25 5.31 -8.27 48.38
CA LEU A 25 5.81 -6.90 48.46
C LEU A 25 7.14 -6.76 47.71
N GLU A 26 8.02 -7.75 47.81
CA GLU A 26 9.30 -7.78 47.09
C GLU A 26 9.06 -7.76 45.57
N TYR A 27 8.13 -8.59 45.08
CA TYR A 27 7.73 -8.57 43.68
C TYR A 27 7.23 -7.18 43.26
N GLN A 28 6.35 -6.55 44.05
CA GLN A 28 5.84 -5.21 43.74
C GLN A 28 6.95 -4.16 43.68
N GLN A 29 7.85 -4.15 44.66
CA GLN A 29 9.00 -3.24 44.70
C GLN A 29 9.99 -3.48 43.55
N GLU A 30 10.12 -4.72 43.09
CA GLU A 30 10.89 -5.04 41.89
C GLU A 30 10.20 -4.51 40.64
N GLN A 31 8.88 -4.74 40.49
CA GLN A 31 8.11 -4.24 39.35
C GLN A 31 8.09 -2.71 39.28
N GLU A 32 8.02 -2.02 40.43
CA GLU A 32 8.07 -0.55 40.51
C GLU A 32 9.40 0.04 39.99
N LYS A 33 10.48 -0.75 39.96
CA LYS A 33 11.78 -0.35 39.40
C LYS A 33 11.86 -0.54 37.88
N ILE A 34 10.94 -1.32 37.28
CA ILE A 34 10.94 -1.59 35.86
C ILE A 34 10.30 -0.41 35.13
N GLU A 35 10.95 0.07 34.06
CA GLU A 35 10.34 1.08 33.20
C GLU A 35 9.00 0.59 32.64
N ASN A 36 8.06 1.51 32.44
CA ASN A 36 6.74 1.20 31.91
C ASN A 36 6.86 0.40 30.59
N THR A 37 6.53 -0.88 30.67
CA THR A 37 6.48 -1.74 29.49
C THR A 37 5.11 -1.59 28.84
N VAL A 38 5.09 -1.20 27.56
CA VAL A 38 3.83 -1.04 26.83
C VAL A 38 3.21 -2.42 26.61
N CYS A 39 2.14 -2.72 27.33
CA CYS A 39 1.38 -3.94 27.16
C CYS A 39 0.41 -3.80 25.97
N HIS A 40 0.56 -4.66 24.97
CA HIS A 40 -0.36 -4.70 23.83
C HIS A 40 -1.41 -5.81 23.99
N PRO A 41 -2.70 -5.57 23.66
CA PRO A 41 -3.72 -6.61 23.66
C PRO A 41 -3.30 -7.79 22.78
N ARG A 42 -3.60 -9.02 23.20
CA ARG A 42 -3.38 -10.22 22.37
C ARG A 42 -4.23 -10.12 21.11
N ILE A 43 -3.63 -10.40 19.96
CA ILE A 43 -4.33 -10.35 18.67
C ILE A 43 -4.78 -11.73 18.22
N ALA A 44 -5.90 -11.77 17.50
CA ALA A 44 -6.41 -13.01 16.90
C ALA A 44 -5.47 -13.47 15.77
N PRO A 45 -5.32 -14.79 15.52
CA PRO A 45 -4.44 -15.31 14.47
C PRO A 45 -4.72 -14.73 13.08
N ALA A 46 -5.99 -14.54 12.72
CA ALA A 46 -6.38 -13.94 11.44
C ALA A 46 -5.96 -12.46 11.30
N THR A 47 -5.76 -11.77 12.42
CA THR A 47 -5.22 -10.40 12.43
C THR A 47 -3.71 -10.42 12.30
N GLU A 48 -3.02 -11.35 12.96
CA GLU A 48 -1.56 -11.55 12.81
C GLU A 48 -1.20 -11.85 11.36
N GLU A 49 -1.93 -12.75 10.68
CA GLU A 49 -1.67 -13.07 9.27
C GLU A 49 -1.76 -11.81 8.37
N LYS A 50 -2.71 -10.90 8.65
CA LYS A 50 -2.84 -9.64 7.92
C LYS A 50 -1.67 -8.70 8.18
N TYR A 51 -1.17 -8.67 9.41
CA TYR A 51 0.00 -7.88 9.80
C TYR A 51 1.26 -8.41 9.11
N GLU A 52 1.50 -9.71 9.17
CA GLU A 52 2.64 -10.35 8.51
C GLU A 52 2.61 -10.15 7.00
N ARG A 53 1.43 -10.21 6.37
CA ARG A 53 1.28 -9.88 4.95
C ARG A 53 1.66 -8.43 4.65
N ALA A 54 1.27 -7.49 5.52
CA ALA A 54 1.57 -6.08 5.33
C ALA A 54 3.08 -5.78 5.52
N VAL A 55 3.72 -6.43 6.51
CA VAL A 55 5.18 -6.38 6.71
C VAL A 55 5.91 -7.02 5.55
N THR A 56 5.42 -8.14 5.00
CA THR A 56 5.99 -8.76 3.80
C THR A 56 5.96 -7.79 2.61
N ASN A 57 4.85 -7.05 2.42
CA ASN A 57 4.77 -6.03 1.36
C ASN A 57 5.77 -4.88 1.59
N TRP A 58 5.99 -4.47 2.85
CA TRP A 58 7.03 -3.49 3.20
C TRP A 58 8.42 -4.02 2.83
N ALA A 59 8.76 -5.24 3.25
CA ALA A 59 10.03 -5.88 2.94
C ALA A 59 10.26 -5.97 1.42
N LEU A 60 9.26 -6.38 0.64
CA LEU A 60 9.35 -6.42 -0.83
C LEU A 60 9.62 -5.04 -1.43
N TRP A 61 8.98 -3.99 -0.91
CA TRP A 61 9.21 -2.61 -1.34
C TRP A 61 10.62 -2.10 -0.96
N ARG A 62 11.17 -2.50 0.18
CA ARG A 62 12.56 -2.19 0.56
C ARG A 62 13.55 -2.89 -0.34
N LEU A 63 13.33 -4.18 -0.60
CA LEU A 63 14.18 -4.98 -1.47
C LEU A 63 14.19 -4.46 -2.91
N SER A 64 13.07 -3.95 -3.42
CA SER A 64 13.04 -3.32 -4.75
C SER A 64 13.89 -2.04 -4.84
N ARG A 65 14.24 -1.45 -3.70
CA ARG A 65 15.13 -0.28 -3.56
C ARG A 65 16.56 -0.67 -3.16
N SER A 66 16.89 -1.96 -3.15
CA SER A 66 18.16 -2.49 -2.65
C SER A 66 18.45 -2.09 -1.19
N GLU A 67 17.40 -1.90 -0.38
CA GLU A 67 17.50 -1.56 1.04
C GLU A 67 17.27 -2.82 1.91
N PRO A 68 17.75 -2.84 3.17
CA PRO A 68 17.51 -3.97 4.08
C PRO A 68 16.01 -4.22 4.30
N LYS A 69 15.60 -5.49 4.23
CA LYS A 69 14.18 -5.91 4.34
C LYS A 69 13.55 -5.59 5.70
N ASP A 70 14.34 -5.61 6.77
CA ASP A 70 13.87 -5.48 8.15
C ASP A 70 14.02 -4.05 8.69
N ALA A 71 14.45 -3.11 7.85
CA ALA A 71 14.69 -1.74 8.26
C ALA A 71 13.38 -1.04 8.70
N ASN A 72 13.50 -0.26 9.76
CA ASN A 72 12.42 0.46 10.44
C ASN A 72 11.44 -0.46 11.16
N LEU A 73 11.75 -1.73 11.42
CA LEU A 73 10.80 -2.64 12.09
C LEU A 73 11.12 -2.86 13.58
N THR A 74 12.28 -2.42 14.05
CA THR A 74 12.70 -2.59 15.45
C THR A 74 12.56 -1.29 16.25
N ARG A 75 12.64 -1.40 17.58
CA ARG A 75 12.57 -0.24 18.49
C ARG A 75 13.78 0.68 18.31
N GLU A 76 14.93 0.10 17.95
CA GLU A 76 16.22 0.76 17.79
C GLU A 76 16.32 1.46 16.43
N ASP A 77 15.53 1.03 15.43
CA ASP A 77 15.52 1.65 14.12
C ASP A 77 14.93 3.07 14.17
N PRO A 78 15.41 3.98 13.30
CA PRO A 78 14.74 5.26 13.10
C PRO A 78 13.29 5.06 12.63
N ASP A 79 12.44 6.06 12.83
CA ASP A 79 11.09 6.04 12.26
C ASP A 79 11.15 6.04 10.72
N PRO A 80 10.22 5.35 10.04
CA PRO A 80 10.08 5.52 8.60
C PRO A 80 9.66 6.98 8.31
N THR A 81 10.38 7.63 7.40
CA THR A 81 10.07 9.02 7.03
C THR A 81 8.69 9.11 6.39
N PRO A 82 8.00 10.26 6.49
CA PRO A 82 6.73 10.48 5.81
C PRO A 82 6.76 10.11 4.31
N GLN A 83 7.86 10.45 3.62
CA GLN A 83 7.99 10.16 2.20
C GLN A 83 8.17 8.66 1.91
N GLN A 84 8.87 7.92 2.77
CA GLN A 84 8.95 6.45 2.65
C GLN A 84 7.57 5.80 2.77
N LEU A 85 6.75 6.25 3.73
CA LEU A 85 5.39 5.72 3.88
C LEU A 85 4.50 6.02 2.66
N LYS A 86 4.62 7.22 2.08
CA LYS A 86 3.90 7.58 0.83
C LYS A 86 4.34 6.72 -0.35
N LEU A 87 5.64 6.60 -0.58
CA LEU A 87 6.20 5.79 -1.67
C LEU A 87 5.88 4.29 -1.52
N PHE A 88 5.88 3.77 -0.28
CA PHE A 88 5.44 2.42 0.00
C PHE A 88 3.97 2.22 -0.38
N ALA A 89 3.09 3.13 0.05
CA ALA A 89 1.67 3.08 -0.25
C ALA A 89 1.38 3.17 -1.76
N GLU A 90 2.07 4.07 -2.47
CA GLU A 90 2.01 4.18 -3.93
C GLU A 90 2.51 2.91 -4.61
N SER A 91 3.67 2.41 -4.20
CA SER A 91 4.26 1.18 -4.74
C SER A 91 3.28 0.01 -4.62
N TYR A 92 2.62 -0.15 -3.48
CA TYR A 92 1.63 -1.20 -3.28
C TYR A 92 0.43 -1.08 -4.25
N VAL A 93 0.04 0.13 -4.64
CA VAL A 93 -1.04 0.33 -5.60
C VAL A 93 -0.58 0.01 -7.02
N VAL A 94 0.61 0.48 -7.42
CA VAL A 94 1.06 0.44 -8.82
C VAL A 94 1.75 -0.86 -9.22
N SER A 95 2.39 -1.58 -8.30
CA SER A 95 3.19 -2.78 -8.63
C SER A 95 2.38 -4.08 -8.73
N ARG A 96 1.08 -4.02 -8.47
CA ARG A 96 0.23 -5.22 -8.39
C ARG A 96 -0.26 -5.64 -9.77
N LYS A 97 -0.14 -6.94 -10.07
CA LYS A 97 -0.70 -7.56 -11.29
C LYS A 97 -2.18 -7.22 -11.49
N THR A 98 -2.96 -7.34 -10.41
CA THR A 98 -4.36 -6.90 -10.37
C THR A 98 -4.46 -5.68 -9.50
N LYS A 99 -5.07 -4.62 -10.04
CA LYS A 99 -5.24 -3.36 -9.34
C LYS A 99 -5.99 -3.57 -8.00
N PRO A 100 -5.41 -3.14 -6.87
CA PRO A 100 -6.08 -3.31 -5.59
C PRO A 100 -7.29 -2.37 -5.49
N SER A 101 -8.32 -2.80 -4.76
CA SER A 101 -9.37 -1.90 -4.31
C SER A 101 -8.80 -0.88 -3.32
N GLN A 102 -9.45 0.28 -3.20
CA GLN A 102 -9.10 1.27 -2.17
C GLN A 102 -9.12 0.66 -0.77
N LYS A 103 -10.13 -0.14 -0.46
CA LYS A 103 -10.24 -0.86 0.82
C LYS A 103 -9.02 -1.75 1.06
N SER A 104 -8.58 -2.50 0.05
CA SER A 104 -7.42 -3.39 0.16
C SER A 104 -6.11 -2.62 0.38
N ALA A 105 -5.92 -1.48 -0.30
CA ALA A 105 -4.74 -0.65 -0.16
C ALA A 105 -4.70 0.06 1.20
N CYS A 106 -5.81 0.66 1.64
CA CYS A 106 -5.93 1.24 2.97
C CYS A 106 -5.70 0.18 4.06
N ASN A 107 -6.30 -1.01 3.92
CA ASN A 107 -6.10 -2.09 4.89
C ASN A 107 -4.63 -2.53 4.97
N ASN A 108 -3.92 -2.62 3.85
CA ASN A 108 -2.50 -2.96 3.85
C ASN A 108 -1.69 -1.92 4.65
N PHE A 109 -1.92 -0.63 4.39
CA PHE A 109 -1.23 0.43 5.12
C PHE A 109 -1.58 0.44 6.62
N THR A 110 -2.86 0.34 6.96
CA THR A 110 -3.29 0.28 8.36
C THR A 110 -2.69 -0.92 9.09
N CYS A 111 -2.72 -2.10 8.49
CA CYS A 111 -2.12 -3.32 9.07
C CYS A 111 -0.61 -3.15 9.29
N PHE A 112 0.09 -2.57 8.31
CA PHE A 112 1.51 -2.26 8.45
C PHE A 112 1.74 -1.32 9.64
N THR A 113 1.05 -0.19 9.69
CA THR A 113 1.23 0.78 10.79
C THR A 113 0.89 0.18 12.15
N SER A 114 -0.17 -0.63 12.27
CA SER A 114 -0.51 -1.27 13.55
C SER A 114 0.54 -2.27 14.01
N LYS A 115 1.10 -3.06 13.09
CA LYS A 115 2.20 -3.97 13.41
C LYS A 115 3.45 -3.19 13.81
N TRP A 116 3.81 -2.17 13.04
CA TRP A 116 4.95 -1.29 13.33
C TRP A 116 4.84 -0.62 14.72
N GLU A 117 3.69 -0.05 15.06
CA GLU A 117 3.47 0.60 16.37
C GLU A 117 3.56 -0.39 17.53
N ARG A 118 3.22 -1.65 17.28
CA ARG A 118 3.28 -2.73 18.26
C ARG A 118 4.71 -3.22 18.50
N GLU A 119 5.48 -3.44 17.43
CA GLU A 119 6.86 -3.93 17.52
C GLU A 119 7.81 -2.84 18.04
N THR A 120 7.53 -1.57 17.73
CA THR A 120 8.39 -0.46 18.13
C THR A 120 7.94 0.26 19.40
N SER A 121 6.73 -0.03 19.88
CA SER A 121 6.04 0.71 20.96
C SER A 121 5.94 2.23 20.73
N ARG A 122 6.10 2.69 19.48
CA ARG A 122 5.95 4.09 19.05
C ARG A 122 4.60 4.29 18.37
N THR A 123 4.21 5.54 18.19
CA THR A 123 2.96 5.89 17.51
C THR A 123 3.22 6.87 16.38
N LEU A 124 2.76 6.53 15.18
CA LEU A 124 2.82 7.46 14.04
C LEU A 124 1.79 8.57 14.23
N PRO A 125 2.14 9.84 13.95
CA PRO A 125 1.20 10.95 14.05
C PRO A 125 -0.07 10.71 13.22
N LEU A 126 -1.24 11.01 13.80
CA LEU A 126 -2.52 10.81 13.10
C LEU A 126 -2.61 11.59 11.79
N GLY A 127 -2.04 12.80 11.75
CA GLY A 127 -1.95 13.62 10.54
C GLY A 127 -1.19 12.93 9.41
N LEU A 128 -0.08 12.27 9.76
CA LEU A 128 0.73 11.51 8.80
C LEU A 128 -0.04 10.30 8.25
N LYS A 129 -0.73 9.54 9.12
CA LYS A 129 -1.55 8.41 8.68
C LYS A 129 -2.64 8.86 7.69
N LYS A 130 -3.33 9.96 7.99
CA LYS A 130 -4.36 10.54 7.11
C LYS A 130 -3.78 10.98 5.77
N ASP A 131 -2.62 11.62 5.78
CA ASP A 131 -1.94 12.09 4.57
C ASP A 131 -1.58 10.92 3.64
N VAL A 132 -1.02 9.82 4.17
CA VAL A 132 -0.73 8.62 3.37
C VAL A 132 -2.00 7.95 2.83
N LEU A 133 -3.09 7.92 3.61
CA LEU A 133 -4.37 7.41 3.11
C LEU A 133 -4.94 8.27 1.96
N ASN A 134 -4.73 9.58 1.99
CA ASN A 134 -5.11 10.46 0.88
C ASN A 134 -4.27 10.18 -0.37
N ILE A 135 -2.97 9.92 -0.21
CA ILE A 135 -2.10 9.48 -1.32
C ILE A 135 -2.63 8.19 -1.94
N ILE A 136 -3.02 7.19 -1.15
CA ILE A 136 -3.61 5.94 -1.67
C ILE A 136 -4.86 6.25 -2.53
N PHE A 137 -5.74 7.12 -2.05
CA PHE A 137 -6.94 7.51 -2.79
C PHE A 137 -6.58 8.17 -4.13
N PHE A 138 -5.67 9.14 -4.10
CA PHE A 138 -5.22 9.87 -5.28
C PHE A 138 -4.53 8.95 -6.30
N THR A 139 -3.63 8.07 -5.87
CA THR A 139 -2.92 7.14 -6.75
C THR A 139 -3.86 6.13 -7.39
N ILE A 140 -4.86 5.62 -6.66
CA ILE A 140 -5.88 4.74 -7.25
C ILE A 140 -6.70 5.47 -8.31
N TYR A 141 -7.10 6.72 -8.02
CA TYR A 141 -7.83 7.57 -8.96
C TYR A 141 -7.01 7.85 -10.23
N LEU A 142 -5.76 8.30 -10.09
CA LEU A 142 -4.85 8.50 -11.22
C LEU A 142 -4.63 7.22 -12.02
N ALA A 143 -4.39 6.10 -11.36
CA ALA A 143 -4.24 4.83 -12.04
C ALA A 143 -5.53 4.38 -12.77
N LYS A 144 -6.70 4.96 -12.47
CA LYS A 144 -7.94 4.69 -13.23
C LYS A 144 -7.96 5.58 -14.48
N THR A 145 -7.64 6.86 -14.32
CA THR A 145 -7.66 7.82 -15.43
C THR A 145 -6.57 7.55 -16.46
N THR A 146 -5.35 7.21 -16.04
CA THR A 146 -4.26 6.86 -16.96
C THR A 146 -4.56 5.59 -17.75
N MET A 147 -5.21 4.60 -17.16
CA MET A 147 -5.66 3.40 -17.87
C MET A 147 -6.71 3.76 -18.93
N ILE A 148 -7.70 4.59 -18.59
CA ILE A 148 -8.72 5.06 -19.54
C ILE A 148 -8.07 5.81 -20.71
N MET A 149 -7.12 6.70 -20.43
CA MET A 149 -6.39 7.45 -21.46
C MET A 149 -5.53 6.54 -22.34
N TYR A 150 -4.88 5.52 -21.77
CA TYR A 150 -4.09 4.59 -22.56
C TYR A 150 -4.97 3.74 -23.48
N THR A 151 -6.11 3.25 -22.99
CA THR A 151 -7.06 2.48 -23.81
C THR A 151 -7.64 3.33 -24.94
N SER A 152 -8.05 4.57 -24.67
CA SER A 152 -8.60 5.46 -25.70
C SER A 152 -7.55 5.84 -26.76
N VAL A 153 -6.29 6.03 -26.37
CA VAL A 153 -5.18 6.29 -27.31
C VAL A 153 -4.87 5.05 -28.16
N GLN A 154 -4.94 3.84 -27.61
CA GLN A 154 -4.75 2.61 -28.39
C GLN A 154 -5.90 2.37 -29.37
N GLU A 155 -7.14 2.60 -28.96
CA GLU A 155 -8.32 2.55 -29.85
C GLU A 155 -8.21 3.56 -30.98
N TYR A 156 -7.76 4.79 -30.68
CA TYR A 156 -7.53 5.82 -31.70
C TYR A 156 -6.41 5.41 -32.68
N ARG A 157 -5.29 4.86 -32.18
CA ARG A 157 -4.21 4.34 -33.05
C ARG A 157 -4.69 3.22 -33.96
N LEU A 158 -5.48 2.28 -33.43
CA LEU A 158 -6.07 1.19 -34.22
C LEU A 158 -7.01 1.73 -35.31
N GLN A 159 -7.84 2.73 -35.01
CA GLN A 159 -8.70 3.38 -36.00
C GLN A 159 -7.89 4.08 -37.11
N VAL A 160 -6.82 4.79 -36.77
CA VAL A 160 -5.96 5.44 -37.76
C VAL A 160 -5.31 4.41 -38.68
N HIS A 161 -4.77 3.32 -38.13
CA HIS A 161 -4.20 2.24 -38.93
C HIS A 161 -5.23 1.56 -39.84
N TRP A 162 -6.46 1.36 -39.36
CA TRP A 162 -7.56 0.82 -40.16
C TRP A 162 -7.95 1.73 -41.33
N LEU A 163 -8.04 3.04 -41.10
CA LEU A 163 -8.34 4.02 -42.16
C LEU A 163 -7.22 4.10 -43.20
N SER A 164 -5.95 4.04 -42.77
CA SER A 164 -4.81 3.97 -43.70
C SER A 164 -4.84 2.69 -44.56
N PHE A 165 -5.21 1.56 -43.97
CA PHE A 165 -5.36 0.29 -44.70
C PHE A 165 -6.50 0.35 -45.73
N LEU A 166 -7.64 0.94 -45.38
CA LEU A 166 -8.76 1.16 -46.31
C LEU A 166 -8.37 2.09 -47.47
N ALA A 167 -7.60 3.14 -47.21
CA ALA A 167 -7.12 4.05 -48.26
C ALA A 167 -6.21 3.33 -49.27
N LEU A 168 -5.28 2.49 -48.79
CA LEU A 168 -4.40 1.68 -49.64
C LEU A 168 -5.19 0.65 -50.48
N LEU A 169 -6.21 0.02 -49.89
CA LEU A 169 -7.12 -0.87 -50.62
C LEU A 169 -7.87 -0.13 -51.72
N LEU A 170 -8.33 1.10 -51.46
CA LEU A 170 -9.03 1.93 -52.43
C LEU A 170 -8.11 2.31 -53.59
N GLU A 171 -6.85 2.70 -53.30
CA GLU A 171 -5.85 3.00 -54.34
C GLU A 171 -5.53 1.77 -55.20
N LEU A 172 -5.39 0.59 -54.59
CA LEU A 172 -5.16 -0.66 -55.32
C LEU A 172 -6.35 -1.02 -56.23
N VAL A 173 -7.59 -0.83 -55.77
CA VAL A 173 -8.79 -1.03 -56.58
C VAL A 173 -8.84 -0.04 -57.74
N LEU A 174 -8.53 1.24 -57.50
CA LEU A 174 -8.47 2.27 -58.54
C LEU A 174 -7.38 1.98 -59.59
N LEU A 175 -6.19 1.57 -59.16
CA LEU A 175 -5.09 1.16 -60.04
C LEU A 175 -5.45 -0.08 -60.87
N SER A 176 -6.06 -1.09 -60.25
CA SER A 176 -6.57 -2.28 -60.95
C SER A 176 -7.63 -1.91 -61.99
N ASN A 177 -8.57 -1.02 -61.66
CA ASN A 177 -9.59 -0.54 -62.60
C ASN A 177 -9.00 0.30 -63.73
N ARG A 178 -7.94 1.08 -63.46
CA ARG A 178 -7.21 1.86 -64.48
C ARG A 178 -6.45 0.96 -65.44
N ALA A 179 -5.83 -0.11 -64.94
CA ALA A 179 -5.19 -1.14 -65.76
C ALA A 179 -6.21 -1.90 -66.64
N ARG A 180 -7.43 -2.12 -66.13
CA ARG A 180 -8.51 -2.81 -66.84
C ARG A 180 -9.21 -1.95 -67.92
N THR A 181 -9.15 -0.63 -67.83
CA THR A 181 -9.81 0.31 -68.74
C THR A 181 -8.93 0.81 -69.89
N GLY A 182 -7.66 0.42 -69.95
CA GLY A 182 -6.84 0.43 -71.17
C GLY A 182 -6.80 1.75 -71.94
N LYS A 183 -6.63 2.91 -71.28
CA LYS A 183 -6.36 4.17 -72.00
C LYS A 183 -4.85 4.48 -72.01
N PRO A 184 -4.17 4.43 -73.18
CA PRO A 184 -2.80 4.90 -73.29
C PRO A 184 -2.75 6.44 -73.22
N MET A 185 -1.70 6.93 -72.57
CA MET A 185 -1.37 8.34 -72.43
C MET A 185 -0.64 8.77 -73.70
N ASN A 186 -1.25 9.63 -74.52
CA ASN A 186 -0.56 10.23 -75.67
C ASN A 186 0.47 11.24 -75.14
N ALA A 187 1.75 10.87 -75.22
CA ALA A 187 2.84 11.83 -75.15
C ALA A 187 2.96 12.49 -76.53
N SER A 188 2.64 13.79 -76.61
CA SER A 188 2.97 14.62 -77.77
C SER A 188 3.67 15.88 -77.28
N THR A 189 5.00 15.81 -77.40
CA THR A 189 5.88 16.87 -77.90
C THR A 189 5.94 18.19 -77.14
N ILE A 190 6.95 18.32 -76.27
CA ILE A 190 7.63 19.59 -76.03
C ILE A 190 8.72 19.70 -77.10
N SER A 191 8.60 20.68 -77.99
CA SER A 191 9.70 21.17 -78.83
C SER A 191 10.05 22.59 -78.37
N ILE A 192 11.35 22.78 -78.14
CA ILE A 192 12.18 23.99 -77.91
C ILE A 192 11.43 25.34 -77.85
#